data_AF-A0A4Y9IK62-F1
#
_entry.id   AF-A0A4Y9IK62-F1
#
_cell.length_a   1.000
_cell.length_b   1.000
_cell.length_c   1.000
_cell.angle_alpha   90.00
_cell.angle_beta   90.00
_cell.angle_gamma   90.00
#
_symmetry.space_group_name_H-M   'P 1'
#
loop_
_entity.id
_entity.type
_entity.pdbx_description
1 polymer ?
#
loop_
_entity_poly.entity_id
_entity_poly.type
_entity_poly.pdbx_seq_one_letter_code
_entity_poly.pdbx_strand_id
1 'polypeptide(L)'
;MDKHKKKSCRNRQEKRPIYRIISYVFITLLVLALIIKAGYESSINHLLQKQGICIKAVVYERKSVGGKGDVLSKYQFKWKNITYYGESEHDTKTKGESWFYDNFITGDTITIVFLENDPDINRSNSQIKKDCECVN
;
A
#
# COMPACT_ATOMS: atom_id res chain seq x y z
N MET A 1 80.10 -10.75 7.69
CA MET A 1 79.04 -10.91 8.72
C MET A 1 77.84 -10.09 8.29
N ASP A 2 76.92 -10.70 7.56
CA ASP A 2 75.74 -10.02 7.01
C ASP A 2 74.62 -9.88 8.03
N LYS A 3 74.23 -8.64 8.32
CA LYS A 3 73.08 -8.32 9.18
C LYS A 3 71.78 -8.49 8.38
N HIS A 4 71.13 -9.64 8.51
CA HIS A 4 69.76 -9.83 8.04
C HIS A 4 68.78 -8.90 8.76
N LYS A 5 68.37 -7.81 8.11
CA LYS A 5 67.22 -6.98 8.52
C LYS A 5 65.93 -7.77 8.31
N LYS A 6 65.30 -8.24 9.39
CA LYS A 6 63.92 -8.76 9.36
C LYS A 6 62.98 -7.63 8.92
N LYS A 7 62.37 -7.76 7.73
CA LYS A 7 61.27 -6.89 7.30
C LYS A 7 60.06 -7.20 8.19
N SER A 8 59.64 -6.22 8.99
CA SER A 8 58.40 -6.26 9.74
C SER A 8 57.23 -6.15 8.75
N CYS A 9 56.48 -7.23 8.57
CA CYS A 9 55.18 -7.18 7.93
C CYS A 9 54.20 -6.50 8.90
N ARG A 10 53.98 -5.19 8.73
CA ARG A 10 52.89 -4.48 9.39
C ARG A 10 51.58 -5.01 8.84
N ASN A 11 50.82 -5.73 9.67
CA ASN A 11 49.43 -6.07 9.40
C ASN A 11 48.63 -4.76 9.29
N ARG A 12 48.35 -4.32 8.07
CA ARG A 12 47.49 -3.16 7.81
C ARG A 12 46.06 -3.63 8.03
N GLN A 13 45.54 -3.47 9.24
CA GLN A 13 44.10 -3.57 9.47
C GLN A 13 43.42 -2.51 8.60
N GLU A 14 42.80 -2.93 7.49
CA GLU A 14 41.90 -2.07 6.73
C GLU A 14 40.77 -1.65 7.66
N LYS A 15 40.81 -0.39 8.11
CA LYS A 15 39.67 0.22 8.79
C LYS A 15 38.53 0.25 7.77
N ARG A 16 37.61 -0.74 7.86
CA ARG A 16 36.37 -0.70 7.08
C ARG A 16 35.71 0.62 7.37
N PRO A 17 35.45 1.45 6.36
CA PRO A 17 35.08 2.82 6.63
C PRO A 17 33.66 2.84 7.20
N ILE A 18 33.49 3.62 8.27
CA ILE A 18 32.30 3.64 9.14
C ILE A 18 31.00 3.87 8.33
N TYR A 19 31.08 4.58 7.21
CA TYR A 19 29.96 4.79 6.29
C TYR A 19 29.37 3.49 5.73
N ARG A 20 30.16 2.42 5.57
CA ARG A 20 29.63 1.11 5.15
C ARG A 20 28.75 0.49 6.22
N ILE A 21 29.15 0.58 7.50
CA ILE A 21 28.36 0.02 8.62
C ILE A 21 27.05 0.80 8.77
N ILE A 22 27.11 2.14 8.75
CA ILE A 22 25.91 2.99 8.82
C ILE A 22 24.96 2.71 7.65
N SER A 23 25.51 2.55 6.44
CA SER A 23 24.73 2.19 5.25
C SER A 23 24.02 0.85 5.42
N TYR A 24 24.68 -0.18 5.94
CA TYR A 24 24.03 -1.47 6.22
C TYR A 24 22.90 -1.34 7.25
N VAL A 25 23.12 -0.63 8.36
CA VAL A 25 22.07 -0.41 9.38
C VAL A 25 20.86 0.30 8.78
N PHE A 26 21.09 1.35 7.99
CA PHE A 26 20.01 2.08 7.32
C PHE A 26 19.23 1.20 6.35
N ILE A 27 19.92 0.41 5.51
CA ILE A 27 19.27 -0.53 4.59
C ILE A 27 18.46 -1.58 5.36
N THR A 28 19.00 -2.12 6.45
CA THR A 28 18.28 -3.11 7.25
C THR A 28 17.00 -2.55 7.87
N LEU A 29 17.03 -1.30 8.37
CA LEU A 29 15.84 -0.62 8.89
C LEU A 29 14.81 -0.36 7.79
N LEU A 30 15.27 0.05 6.60
CA LEU A 30 14.40 0.28 5.45
C LEU A 30 13.69 -1.02 5.02
N VAL A 31 14.43 -2.12 4.90
CA VAL A 31 13.86 -3.44 4.58
C VAL A 31 12.87 -3.88 5.65
N LEU A 32 13.20 -3.72 6.94
CA LEU A 32 12.30 -4.07 8.03
C LEU A 32 10.99 -3.26 7.96
N ALA A 33 11.07 -1.95 7.69
CA ALA A 33 9.90 -1.09 7.54
C ALA A 33 8.99 -1.55 6.38
N LEU A 34 9.59 -1.95 5.25
CA LEU A 34 8.85 -2.50 4.11
C LEU A 34 8.13 -3.81 4.46
N ILE A 35 8.80 -4.71 5.19
CA ILE A 35 8.21 -5.99 5.64
C ILE A 35 7.04 -5.74 6.60
N ILE A 36 7.20 -4.84 7.57
CA ILE A 36 6.14 -4.48 8.52
C ILE A 36 4.93 -3.92 7.77
N LYS A 37 5.14 -3.00 6.83
CA LYS A 37 4.07 -2.41 6.02
C LYS A 37 3.35 -3.48 5.19
N ALA A 38 4.10 -4.34 4.50
CA ALA A 38 3.51 -5.42 3.69
C ALA A 38 2.73 -6.43 4.54
N GLY A 39 3.25 -6.77 5.73
CA GLY A 39 2.56 -7.64 6.69
C GLY A 39 1.27 -7.04 7.21
N TYR A 40 1.27 -5.75 7.53
CA TYR A 40 0.06 -5.02 7.94
C TYR A 40 -1.02 -5.02 6.85
N GLU A 41 -0.66 -4.65 5.62
CA GLU A 41 -1.60 -4.63 4.49
C GLU A 41 -2.18 -6.02 4.19
N SER A 42 -1.35 -7.06 4.23
CA SER A 42 -1.79 -8.44 4.05
C SER A 42 -2.76 -8.87 5.16
N SER A 43 -2.45 -8.53 6.41
CA SER A 43 -3.29 -8.84 7.56
C SER A 43 -4.67 -8.17 7.47
N ILE A 44 -4.71 -6.87 7.12
CA ILE A 44 -5.96 -6.13 6.94
C ILE A 44 -6.77 -6.67 5.75
N ASN A 45 -6.14 -6.95 4.62
CA ASN A 45 -6.84 -7.50 3.45
C ASN A 45 -7.48 -8.86 3.78
N HIS A 46 -6.76 -9.73 4.50
CA HIS A 46 -7.27 -11.02 4.96
C HIS A 46 -8.42 -10.86 5.95
N LEU A 47 -8.31 -9.92 6.88
CA LEU A 47 -9.34 -9.60 7.85
C LEU A 47 -10.63 -9.11 7.16
N LEU A 48 -10.51 -8.18 6.21
CA LEU A 48 -11.62 -7.68 5.39
C LEU A 48 -12.24 -8.77 4.53
N GLN A 49 -11.43 -9.65 3.92
CA GLN A 49 -11.94 -10.74 3.12
C GLN A 49 -12.79 -11.70 3.96
N LYS A 50 -12.36 -12.02 5.19
CA LYS A 50 -13.08 -12.94 6.08
C LYS A 50 -14.27 -12.29 6.79
N GLN A 51 -14.07 -11.14 7.41
CA GLN A 51 -15.01 -10.52 8.36
C GLN A 51 -15.64 -9.24 7.83
N GLY A 52 -15.12 -8.69 6.74
CA GLY A 52 -15.62 -7.43 6.20
C GLY A 52 -17.03 -7.55 5.64
N ILE A 53 -17.78 -6.47 5.76
CA ILE A 53 -19.15 -6.30 5.26
C ILE A 53 -19.09 -5.45 3.99
N CYS A 54 -19.89 -5.81 2.99
CA CYS A 54 -19.99 -5.05 1.76
C CYS A 54 -21.03 -3.93 1.89
N ILE A 55 -20.69 -2.73 1.43
CA ILE A 55 -21.63 -1.59 1.34
C ILE A 55 -21.35 -0.77 0.08
N LYS A 56 -22.35 -0.03 -0.37
CA LYS A 56 -22.20 0.95 -1.45
C LYS A 56 -21.63 2.26 -0.89
N ALA A 57 -20.54 2.71 -1.48
CA ALA A 57 -19.94 4.02 -1.20
C ALA A 57 -20.10 4.94 -2.41
N VAL A 58 -20.28 6.23 -2.15
CA VAL A 58 -20.38 7.27 -3.17
C VAL A 58 -19.00 7.86 -3.39
N VAL A 59 -18.51 7.84 -4.63
CA VAL A 59 -17.25 8.46 -5.04
C VAL A 59 -17.46 9.97 -5.10
N TYR A 60 -16.73 10.74 -4.28
CA TYR A 60 -16.84 12.21 -4.25
C TYR A 60 -15.69 12.91 -4.97
N GLU A 61 -14.55 12.23 -5.14
CA GLU A 61 -13.40 12.75 -5.88
C GLU A 61 -12.78 11.60 -6.66
N ARG A 62 -12.39 11.88 -7.91
CA ARG A 62 -11.70 10.93 -8.76
C ARG A 62 -10.66 11.66 -9.58
N LYS A 63 -9.40 11.22 -9.50
CA LYS A 63 -8.26 11.87 -10.18
C LYS A 63 -7.30 10.84 -10.76
N SER A 64 -6.62 11.18 -11.84
CA SER A 64 -5.54 10.32 -12.37
C SER A 64 -4.31 10.37 -11.47
N VAL A 65 -3.73 9.20 -11.19
CA VAL A 65 -2.50 9.06 -10.39
C VAL A 65 -1.52 8.15 -11.13
N GLY A 66 -0.77 8.71 -12.10
CA GLY A 66 0.30 7.98 -12.79
C GLY A 66 0.09 7.86 -14.31
N GLY A 67 0.63 6.78 -14.89
CA GLY A 67 0.59 6.54 -16.34
C GLY A 67 -0.59 5.65 -16.76
N LYS A 68 -1.25 5.98 -17.87
CA LYS A 68 -2.35 5.22 -18.51
C LYS A 68 -3.40 4.62 -17.57
N GLY A 69 -4.18 5.51 -16.96
CA GLY A 69 -5.48 5.23 -16.36
C GLY A 69 -5.46 4.52 -15.01
N ASP A 70 -4.39 4.67 -14.26
CA ASP A 70 -4.46 4.55 -12.81
C ASP A 70 -5.26 5.75 -12.27
N VAL A 71 -6.27 5.45 -11.45
CA VAL A 71 -7.25 6.44 -10.96
C VAL A 71 -7.38 6.30 -9.46
N LEU A 72 -7.11 7.38 -8.74
CA LEU A 72 -7.45 7.49 -7.33
C LEU A 72 -8.93 7.87 -7.23
N SER A 73 -9.73 6.99 -6.66
CA SER A 73 -11.11 7.24 -6.29
C SER A 73 -11.19 7.44 -4.78
N LYS A 74 -11.66 8.61 -4.34
CA LYS A 74 -12.04 8.82 -2.95
C LYS A 74 -13.55 8.67 -2.81
N TYR A 75 -13.96 7.96 -1.78
CA TYR A 75 -15.35 7.59 -1.57
C TYR A 75 -15.78 7.82 -0.13
N GLN A 76 -17.08 7.94 0.05
CA GLN A 76 -17.71 8.04 1.36
C GLN A 76 -18.88 7.07 1.47
N PHE A 77 -19.10 6.51 2.66
CA PHE A 77 -20.25 5.65 2.94
C PHE A 77 -20.79 5.95 4.33
N LYS A 78 -22.06 5.61 4.57
CA LYS A 78 -22.70 5.80 5.87
C LYS A 78 -22.83 4.47 6.59
N TRP A 79 -22.40 4.45 7.85
CA TRP A 79 -22.61 3.32 8.76
C TRP A 79 -23.07 3.85 10.12
N LYS A 80 -24.21 3.36 10.62
CA LYS A 80 -24.80 3.80 11.91
C LYS A 80 -24.90 5.33 12.05
N ASN A 81 -25.37 6.03 11.00
CA ASN A 81 -25.47 7.50 10.89
C ASN A 81 -24.15 8.29 10.91
N ILE A 82 -22.99 7.62 10.86
CA ILE A 82 -21.68 8.25 10.74
C ILE A 82 -21.18 8.08 9.30
N THR A 83 -20.59 9.13 8.74
CA THR A 83 -19.95 9.09 7.42
C THR A 83 -18.48 8.72 7.57
N TYR A 84 -18.07 7.67 6.85
CA TYR A 84 -16.70 7.20 6.77
C TYR A 84 -16.14 7.43 5.38
N TYR A 85 -14.82 7.47 5.27
CA TYR A 85 -14.11 7.80 4.06
C TYR A 85 -13.06 6.75 3.73
N GLY A 86 -12.73 6.65 2.45
CA GLY A 86 -11.64 5.82 1.99
C GLY A 86 -11.16 6.22 0.61
N GLU A 87 -10.09 5.56 0.19
CA GLU A 87 -9.46 5.78 -1.11
C GLU A 87 -9.08 4.45 -1.75
N SER A 88 -9.12 4.40 -3.08
CA SER A 88 -8.67 3.26 -3.87
C SER A 88 -7.99 3.72 -5.15
N GLU A 89 -6.90 3.03 -5.50
CA GLU A 89 -6.17 3.19 -6.77
C GLU A 89 -6.49 2.06 -7.77
N HIS A 90 -7.40 1.15 -7.41
CA HIS A 90 -7.65 -0.09 -8.16
C HIS A 90 -9.05 -0.16 -8.79
N ASP A 91 -9.84 0.91 -8.66
CA ASP A 91 -11.19 0.94 -9.19
C ASP A 91 -11.21 1.07 -10.71
N THR A 92 -12.11 0.32 -11.34
CA THR A 92 -12.27 0.33 -12.79
C THR A 92 -12.55 1.73 -13.30
N LYS A 93 -11.88 2.00 -14.42
CA LYS A 93 -11.97 3.21 -15.22
C LYS A 93 -13.41 3.49 -15.62
N THR A 94 -13.63 4.76 -15.82
CA THR A 94 -14.93 5.39 -15.98
C THR A 94 -15.62 4.95 -17.28
N LYS A 95 -16.79 5.52 -17.60
CA LYS A 95 -17.52 5.23 -18.85
C LYS A 95 -16.83 5.88 -20.07
N GLY A 96 -15.59 5.47 -20.38
CA GLY A 96 -14.83 5.91 -21.55
C GLY A 96 -14.28 4.72 -22.35
N GLU A 97 -14.28 4.83 -23.68
CA GLU A 97 -13.75 3.79 -24.57
C GLU A 97 -12.21 3.65 -24.50
N SER A 98 -11.51 4.64 -23.91
CA SER A 98 -10.07 4.59 -23.67
C SER A 98 -9.64 5.47 -22.49
N TRP A 99 -8.43 5.23 -21.96
CA TRP A 99 -7.81 6.03 -20.88
C TRP A 99 -7.68 7.53 -21.17
N PHE A 100 -7.79 7.95 -22.44
CA PHE A 100 -7.74 9.35 -22.87
C PHE A 100 -9.13 10.03 -22.85
N TYR A 101 -10.20 9.24 -22.92
CA TYR A 101 -11.60 9.70 -22.94
C TYR A 101 -12.37 9.28 -21.67
N ASP A 102 -11.64 8.91 -20.61
CA ASP A 102 -12.23 8.58 -19.32
C ASP A 102 -12.85 9.84 -18.69
N ASN A 103 -14.18 9.83 -18.52
CA ASN A 103 -14.88 10.85 -17.77
C ASN A 103 -14.86 10.49 -16.28
N PHE A 104 -14.08 11.18 -15.46
CA PHE A 104 -14.07 10.98 -14.00
C PHE A 104 -15.46 11.24 -13.37
N ILE A 105 -16.29 10.19 -13.28
CA ILE A 105 -17.66 10.28 -12.78
C ILE A 105 -17.61 10.38 -11.25
N THR A 106 -17.73 11.60 -10.72
CA THR A 106 -18.09 11.85 -9.32
C THR A 106 -19.58 11.61 -9.12
N GLY A 107 -19.96 11.11 -7.95
CA GLY A 107 -21.33 10.66 -7.63
C GLY A 107 -21.61 9.21 -8.01
N ASP A 108 -20.66 8.53 -8.65
CA ASP A 108 -20.71 7.09 -8.94
C ASP A 108 -20.70 6.27 -7.64
N THR A 109 -21.24 5.05 -7.68
CA THR A 109 -21.27 4.16 -6.53
C THR A 109 -20.38 2.95 -6.75
N ILE A 110 -19.46 2.72 -5.82
CA ILE A 110 -18.60 1.54 -5.80
C ILE A 110 -18.97 0.62 -4.63
N THR A 111 -18.67 -0.67 -4.75
CA THR A 111 -18.79 -1.59 -3.63
C THR A 111 -17.49 -1.54 -2.83
N ILE A 112 -17.59 -1.28 -1.53
CA ILE A 112 -16.46 -1.31 -0.60
C ILE A 112 -16.70 -2.37 0.45
N VAL A 113 -15.61 -2.88 1.02
CA VAL A 113 -15.59 -3.83 2.13
C VAL A 113 -15.01 -3.11 3.34
N PHE A 114 -15.71 -3.12 4.46
CA PHE A 114 -15.29 -2.47 5.70
C PHE A 114 -15.47 -3.40 6.91
N LEU A 115 -14.80 -3.12 8.02
CA LEU A 115 -15.04 -3.83 9.28
C LEU A 115 -16.12 -3.13 10.10
N GLU A 116 -17.13 -3.88 10.55
CA GLU A 116 -18.22 -3.30 11.33
C GLU A 116 -17.76 -2.65 12.65
N ASN A 117 -16.80 -3.30 13.31
CA ASN A 117 -16.25 -2.86 14.60
C ASN A 117 -15.30 -1.67 14.46
N ASP A 118 -14.75 -1.45 13.26
CA ASP A 118 -13.82 -0.36 12.96
C ASP A 118 -13.97 0.06 11.47
N PRO A 119 -14.98 0.89 11.13
CA PRO A 119 -15.30 1.19 9.74
C PRO A 119 -14.26 2.08 9.03
N ASP A 120 -13.32 2.69 9.77
CA ASP A 120 -12.16 3.36 9.18
C ASP A 120 -11.24 2.36 8.46
N ILE A 121 -11.27 1.08 8.86
CA ILE A 121 -10.68 -0.02 8.11
C ILE A 121 -11.65 -0.42 6.98
N ASN A 122 -11.43 0.18 5.81
CA ASN A 122 -12.20 -0.10 4.62
C ASN A 122 -11.32 -0.11 3.35
N ARG A 123 -11.73 -0.89 2.35
CA ARG A 123 -11.07 -1.00 1.05
C ARG A 123 -12.11 -1.18 -0.04
N SER A 124 -11.79 -0.77 -1.26
CA SER A 124 -12.63 -1.12 -2.41
C SER A 124 -12.70 -2.64 -2.60
N ASN A 125 -13.86 -3.14 -3.04
CA ASN A 125 -14.01 -4.56 -3.35
C ASN A 125 -13.16 -5.00 -4.54
N SER A 126 -12.77 -4.08 -5.44
CA SER A 126 -11.82 -4.37 -6.52
C SER A 126 -10.46 -4.85 -5.99
N GLN A 127 -10.06 -4.34 -4.83
CA GLN A 127 -8.83 -4.68 -4.13
C GLN A 127 -8.97 -5.97 -3.31
N ILE A 128 -10.05 -6.12 -2.55
CA ILE A 128 -10.25 -7.26 -1.65
C ILE A 128 -10.73 -8.52 -2.39
N LYS A 129 -11.48 -8.34 -3.49
CA LYS A 129 -12.13 -9.42 -4.25
C LYS A 129 -13.00 -10.31 -3.37
N LYS A 130 -13.76 -9.70 -2.46
CA LYS A 130 -14.77 -10.41 -1.66
C LYS A 130 -16.00 -10.64 -2.53
N ASP A 131 -16.59 -11.82 -2.42
CA ASP A 131 -17.91 -12.05 -2.97
C ASP A 131 -18.94 -11.24 -2.16
N CYS A 132 -19.48 -10.20 -2.80
CA CYS A 132 -20.47 -9.30 -2.22
C CYS A 132 -21.89 -9.57 -2.76
N GLU A 133 -22.06 -10.57 -3.63
CA GLU A 133 -23.36 -10.95 -4.19
C GLU A 133 -24.09 -11.97 -3.29
N CYS A 134 -23.37 -12.57 -2.34
CA CYS A 134 -23.94 -13.42 -1.30
C CYS A 134 -24.35 -12.59 -0.06
N VAL A 135 -25.39 -11.77 -0.16
CA VAL A 135 -26.07 -11.19 1.02
C VAL A 135 -27.44 -11.84 1.12
N ASN A 136 -27.59 -12.79 2.04
CA ASN A 136 -28.88 -13.26 2.54
C ASN A 136 -29.54 -12.20 3.42
#